data_AF-A0A945PPF4-F1
#
_entry.id   AF-A0A945PPF4-F1
#
_cell.length_a   1.000
_cell.length_b   1.000
_cell.length_c   1.000
_cell.angle_alpha   90.00
_cell.angle_beta   90.00
_cell.angle_gamma   90.00
#
_symmetry.space_group_name_H-M   'P 1'
#
loop_
_entity.id
_entity.type
_entity.pdbx_description
1 polymer ?
#
loop_
_entity_poly.entity_id
_entity_poly.type
_entity_poly.pdbx_seq_one_letter_code
_entity_poly.pdbx_strand_id
1 'polypeptide(L)'
;MGTTWHATIVETAVFTNGNAIPTTVAFEAIVETLARVDTRMSTYKASSEISRFAQAAANTLFPVSQETCTVVTEALRIAALSKGAYDPTIMPLVNLWGFGPAKRELTAPDSAALQEALNLVDFTAIQSLADETPASLMRTRDDVSLDLSSVAKGYGVDVAAL
;
A
#
# COMPACT_ATOMS: atom_id res chain seq x y z
N MET A 1 1.99 -9.42 -5.15
CA MET A 1 2.99 -8.34 -5.23
C MET A 1 3.90 -8.46 -6.46
N GLY A 2 3.43 -9.04 -7.58
CA GLY A 2 4.18 -9.11 -8.84
C GLY A 2 5.61 -9.68 -8.78
N THR A 3 5.94 -10.42 -7.72
CA THR A 3 7.29 -10.89 -7.40
C THR A 3 7.22 -12.23 -6.68
N THR A 4 8.37 -12.82 -6.38
CA THR A 4 8.49 -14.06 -5.59
C THR A 4 8.85 -13.75 -4.14
N TRP A 5 8.55 -14.67 -3.23
CA TRP A 5 8.94 -14.60 -1.84
C TRP A 5 9.63 -15.90 -1.44
N HIS A 6 10.45 -15.85 -0.39
CA HIS A 6 11.14 -16.99 0.16
C HIS A 6 11.12 -16.88 1.69
N ALA A 7 10.78 -17.97 2.37
CA ALA A 7 10.89 -18.09 3.81
C ALA A 7 11.60 -19.40 4.17
N THR A 8 12.45 -19.35 5.20
CA THR A 8 13.13 -20.51 5.77
C THR A 8 12.71 -20.64 7.23
N ILE A 9 12.21 -21.81 7.62
CA ILE A 9 11.85 -22.13 8.99
C ILE A 9 12.82 -23.22 9.47
N VAL A 10 13.57 -22.94 10.53
CA VAL A 10 14.66 -23.81 11.01
C VAL A 10 14.15 -24.89 11.98
N GLU A 11 12.96 -24.69 12.55
CA GLU A 11 12.35 -25.61 13.52
C GLU A 11 11.31 -26.54 12.87
N THR A 12 11.17 -27.74 13.42
CA THR A 12 10.13 -28.72 13.00
C THR A 12 8.73 -28.34 13.48
N ALA A 13 8.62 -27.37 14.38
CA ALA A 13 7.37 -26.76 14.84
C ALA A 13 7.58 -25.27 15.06
N VAL A 14 6.57 -24.46 14.77
CA VAL A 14 6.55 -23.02 15.05
C VAL A 14 5.67 -22.80 16.28
N PHE A 15 6.09 -21.94 17.20
CA PHE A 15 5.29 -21.63 18.39
C PHE A 15 4.46 -20.36 18.17
N THR A 16 3.13 -20.49 18.22
CA THR A 16 2.21 -19.36 18.14
C THR A 16 1.30 -19.37 19.37
N ASN A 17 1.22 -18.25 20.10
CA ASN A 17 0.46 -18.14 21.35
C ASN A 17 0.74 -19.29 22.35
N GLY A 18 1.99 -19.75 22.43
CA GLY A 18 2.42 -20.84 23.31
C GLY A 18 2.12 -22.26 22.79
N ASN A 19 1.50 -22.42 21.62
CA ASN A 19 1.20 -23.72 21.02
C ASN A 19 2.13 -24.02 19.84
N ALA A 20 2.63 -25.26 19.78
CA ALA A 20 3.39 -25.73 18.63
C ALA A 20 2.46 -26.04 17.45
N ILE A 21 2.71 -25.43 16.29
CA ILE A 21 2.05 -25.75 15.02
C ILE A 21 3.05 -26.39 14.05
N PRO A 22 2.61 -27.30 13.17
CA PRO A 22 3.47 -27.85 12.12
C PRO A 22 4.01 -26.75 11.19
N THR A 23 5.24 -26.92 10.71
CA THR A 23 5.87 -26.00 9.75
C THR A 23 5.03 -25.80 8.48
N THR A 24 4.28 -26.81 8.03
CA THR A 24 3.36 -26.69 6.89
C THR A 24 2.23 -25.71 7.16
N VAL A 25 1.64 -25.73 8.35
CA VAL A 25 0.58 -24.80 8.76
C VAL A 25 1.13 -23.38 8.86
N ALA A 26 2.36 -23.21 9.38
CA ALA A 26 3.02 -21.92 9.40
C ALA A 26 3.26 -21.37 7.98
N PHE A 27 3.70 -22.21 7.04
CA PHE A 27 3.87 -21.81 5.64
C PHE A 27 2.55 -21.41 4.97
N GLU A 28 1.46 -22.13 5.23
CA GLU A 28 0.13 -21.75 4.73
C GLU A 28 -0.30 -20.38 5.27
N ALA A 29 -0.09 -20.11 6.57
CA ALA A 29 -0.38 -18.81 7.17
C ALA A 29 0.44 -17.66 6.57
N ILE A 30 1.71 -17.90 6.22
CA ILE A 30 2.56 -16.93 5.49
C ILE A 30 1.95 -16.65 4.11
N VAL A 31 1.59 -17.69 3.36
CA VAL A 31 0.97 -17.56 2.03
C VAL A 31 -0.31 -16.72 2.10
N GLU A 32 -1.19 -17.04 3.03
CA GLU A 32 -2.45 -16.33 3.23
C GLU A 32 -2.22 -14.86 3.60
N THR A 33 -1.25 -14.59 4.48
CA THR A 33 -0.90 -13.23 4.90
C THR A 33 -0.40 -12.39 3.73
N LEU A 34 0.54 -12.91 2.94
CA LEU A 34 1.06 -12.21 1.77
C LEU A 34 -0.04 -11.99 0.70
N ALA A 35 -0.92 -12.96 0.51
CA ALA A 35 -2.06 -12.84 -0.41
C ALA A 35 -3.10 -11.80 0.08
N ARG A 36 -3.35 -11.74 1.39
CA ARG A 36 -4.23 -10.75 2.03
C ARG A 36 -3.70 -9.33 1.86
N VAL A 37 -2.43 -9.10 2.19
CA VAL A 37 -1.78 -7.80 2.02
C VAL A 37 -1.82 -7.36 0.55
N ASP A 38 -1.49 -8.25 -0.38
CA ASP A 38 -1.55 -7.94 -1.82
C ASP A 38 -2.97 -7.60 -2.28
N THR A 39 -3.97 -8.32 -1.80
CA THR A 39 -5.37 -8.08 -2.18
C THR A 39 -5.89 -6.76 -1.62
N ARG A 40 -5.43 -6.34 -0.45
CA ARG A 40 -5.80 -5.06 0.17
C ARG A 40 -5.06 -3.87 -0.44
N MET A 41 -3.75 -4.03 -0.69
CA MET A 41 -2.83 -2.90 -0.91
C MET A 41 -2.29 -2.77 -2.34
N SER A 42 -2.68 -3.65 -3.27
CA SER A 42 -2.19 -3.61 -4.65
C SER A 42 -2.79 -2.47 -5.46
N THR A 43 -1.95 -1.68 -6.12
CA THR A 43 -2.35 -0.68 -7.13
C THR A 43 -2.77 -1.30 -8.47
N TYR A 44 -2.53 -2.60 -8.66
CA TYR A 44 -2.83 -3.33 -9.91
C TYR A 44 -4.18 -4.07 -9.85
N LYS A 45 -4.76 -4.24 -8.67
CA LYS A 45 -6.05 -4.93 -8.46
C LYS A 45 -7.14 -3.88 -8.25
N ALA A 46 -8.05 -3.75 -9.21
CA ALA A 46 -9.18 -2.81 -9.11
C ALA A 46 -10.07 -3.02 -7.87
N SER A 47 -10.12 -4.25 -7.33
CA SER A 47 -10.86 -4.59 -6.12
C SER A 47 -10.15 -4.23 -4.81
N SER A 48 -8.87 -3.83 -4.86
CA SER A 48 -8.11 -3.51 -3.65
C SER A 48 -8.67 -2.30 -2.91
N GLU A 49 -8.39 -2.21 -1.61
CA GLU A 49 -8.86 -1.09 -0.80
C GLU A 49 -8.30 0.24 -1.33
N ILE A 50 -7.04 0.25 -1.77
CA ILE A 50 -6.37 1.45 -2.26
C ILE A 50 -6.91 1.89 -3.62
N SER A 51 -7.20 0.93 -4.51
CA SER A 51 -7.79 1.22 -5.81
C SER A 51 -9.21 1.73 -5.68
N ARG A 52 -10.01 1.17 -4.75
CA ARG A 52 -11.36 1.67 -4.47
C ARG A 52 -11.34 3.02 -3.76
N PHE A 53 -10.40 3.25 -2.85
CA PHE A 53 -10.20 4.54 -2.19
C PHE A 53 -9.88 5.66 -3.19
N ALA A 54 -9.05 5.39 -4.20
CA ALA A 54 -8.76 6.36 -5.26
C ALA A 54 -9.99 6.78 -6.08
N GLN A 55 -11.07 6.01 -6.04
CA GLN A 55 -12.35 6.31 -6.70
C GLN A 55 -13.41 6.92 -5.76
N ALA A 56 -13.13 7.01 -4.45
CA ALA A 56 -14.05 7.56 -3.48
C ALA A 56 -14.09 9.10 -3.57
N ALA A 57 -15.24 9.72 -3.32
CA ALA A 57 -15.34 11.17 -3.38
C ALA A 57 -14.47 11.85 -2.30
N ALA A 58 -13.88 12.99 -2.64
CA ALA A 58 -13.16 13.82 -1.69
C ALA A 58 -14.06 14.24 -0.52
N ASN A 59 -13.45 14.42 0.65
CA ASN A 59 -14.08 14.77 1.92
C ASN A 59 -15.12 13.74 2.39
N THR A 60 -14.98 12.48 1.96
CA THR A 60 -15.77 11.36 2.47
C THR A 60 -14.89 10.36 3.19
N LEU A 61 -15.38 9.84 4.31
CA LEU A 61 -14.74 8.74 5.02
C LEU A 61 -14.89 7.46 4.20
N PHE A 62 -13.77 6.85 3.85
CA PHE A 62 -13.72 5.57 3.16
C PHE A 62 -13.21 4.49 4.12
N PRO A 63 -14.07 3.55 4.57
CA PRO A 63 -13.66 2.48 5.45
C PRO A 63 -12.61 1.57 4.81
N VAL A 64 -11.58 1.23 5.57
CA VAL A 64 -10.52 0.30 5.20
C VAL A 64 -10.21 -0.66 6.34
N SER A 65 -9.48 -1.72 6.06
CA SER A 65 -8.92 -2.57 7.11
C SER A 65 -7.94 -1.80 8.01
N GLN A 66 -7.80 -2.24 9.27
CA GLN A 66 -6.79 -1.72 10.18
C GLN A 66 -5.37 -1.85 9.61
N GLU A 67 -5.09 -2.94 8.89
CA GLU A 67 -3.80 -3.18 8.23
C GLU A 67 -3.50 -2.07 7.21
N THR A 68 -4.46 -1.76 6.33
CA THR A 68 -4.31 -0.68 5.33
C THR A 68 -4.15 0.68 6.00
N CYS A 69 -4.96 0.98 7.01
CA CYS A 69 -4.84 2.24 7.73
C CYS A 69 -3.46 2.39 8.38
N THR A 70 -2.95 1.32 9.01
CA THR A 70 -1.61 1.29 9.62
C THR A 70 -0.51 1.61 8.59
N VAL A 71 -0.54 0.97 7.43
CA VAL A 71 0.46 1.20 6.37
C VAL A 71 0.38 2.62 5.82
N VAL A 72 -0.84 3.16 5.62
CA VAL A 72 -1.02 4.54 5.16
C VAL A 72 -0.53 5.54 6.21
N THR A 73 -0.88 5.35 7.49
CA THR A 73 -0.38 6.21 8.58
C THR A 73 1.13 6.25 8.61
N GLU A 74 1.80 5.10 8.49
CA GLU A 74 3.26 5.05 8.48
C GLU A 74 3.86 5.69 7.23
N ALA A 75 3.25 5.48 6.06
CA ALA A 75 3.67 6.13 4.82
C ALA A 75 3.58 7.66 4.91
N LEU A 76 2.49 8.21 5.46
CA LEU A 76 2.33 9.64 5.68
C LEU A 76 3.35 10.19 6.69
N ARG A 77 3.64 9.42 7.76
CA ARG A 77 4.67 9.77 8.73
C ARG A 77 6.06 9.87 8.08
N ILE A 78 6.43 8.89 7.25
CA ILE A 78 7.70 8.90 6.49
C ILE A 78 7.74 10.07 5.49
N ALA A 79 6.62 10.36 4.82
CA ALA A 79 6.52 11.49 3.90
C ALA A 79 6.78 12.82 4.61
N ALA A 80 6.18 13.03 5.78
CA ALA A 80 6.41 14.21 6.61
C ALA A 80 7.88 14.30 7.09
N LEU A 81 8.45 13.21 7.61
CA LEU A 81 9.84 13.19 8.10
C LEU A 81 10.87 13.44 7.00
N SER A 82 10.60 12.92 5.80
CA SER A 82 11.47 13.09 4.63
C SER A 82 11.22 14.39 3.88
N LYS A 83 10.28 15.24 4.34
CA LYS A 83 9.86 16.49 3.69
C LYS A 83 9.44 16.27 2.23
N GLY A 84 8.72 15.18 1.97
CA GLY A 84 8.21 14.82 0.64
C GLY A 84 9.22 14.12 -0.27
N ALA A 85 10.45 13.82 0.19
CA ALA A 85 11.37 13.00 -0.60
C ALA A 85 10.84 11.57 -0.80
N TYR A 86 10.12 11.05 0.20
CA TYR A 86 9.18 9.95 0.06
C TYR A 86 7.77 10.52 -0.02
N ASP A 87 6.96 10.09 -0.99
CA ASP A 87 5.56 10.51 -1.13
C ASP A 87 4.69 9.33 -1.56
N PRO A 88 3.75 8.84 -0.72
CA PRO A 88 2.87 7.74 -1.08
C PRO A 88 1.77 8.15 -2.06
N THR A 89 1.74 9.39 -2.54
CA THR A 89 0.81 9.89 -3.57
C THR A 89 1.44 10.06 -4.94
N ILE A 90 2.67 9.56 -5.12
CA ILE A 90 3.46 9.65 -6.36
C ILE A 90 2.89 8.85 -7.55
N MET A 91 1.75 8.19 -7.38
CA MET A 91 1.09 7.37 -8.40
C MET A 91 0.94 8.04 -9.77
N PRO A 92 0.59 9.34 -9.89
CA PRO A 92 0.52 10.03 -11.19
C PRO A 92 1.85 10.01 -11.94
N LEU A 93 2.98 10.24 -11.24
CA LEU A 93 4.31 10.17 -11.83
C LEU A 93 4.71 8.73 -12.16
N VAL A 94 4.41 7.77 -11.29
CA VAL A 94 4.66 6.34 -11.53
C VAL A 94 3.95 5.87 -12.81
N ASN A 95 2.69 6.28 -13.00
CA ASN A 95 1.94 6.00 -14.23
C ASN A 95 2.51 6.73 -15.45
N LEU A 96 2.88 8.01 -15.31
CA LEU A 96 3.44 8.82 -16.40
C LEU A 96 4.72 8.19 -16.97
N TRP A 97 5.57 7.65 -16.10
CA TRP A 97 6.82 6.97 -16.47
C TRP A 97 6.66 5.50 -16.85
N GLY A 98 5.43 4.95 -16.83
CA GLY A 98 5.14 3.58 -17.23
C GLY A 98 5.52 2.49 -16.21
N PHE A 99 5.75 2.86 -14.94
CA PHE A 99 6.01 1.92 -13.84
C PHE A 99 4.74 1.43 -13.14
N GLY A 100 3.60 2.06 -13.43
CA GLY A 100 2.30 1.71 -12.88
C GLY A 100 1.49 0.72 -13.72
N PRO A 101 0.25 0.41 -13.31
CA PRO A 101 -0.65 -0.48 -14.04
C PRO A 101 -1.06 0.07 -15.42
N ALA A 102 -0.99 1.39 -15.61
CA ALA A 102 -1.22 2.04 -16.89
C ALA A 102 -0.05 1.73 -17.84
N LYS A 103 -0.26 0.82 -18.79
CA LYS A 103 0.72 0.53 -19.83
C LYS A 103 0.88 1.74 -20.73
N ARG A 104 2.08 2.32 -20.75
CA ARG A 104 2.49 3.40 -21.65
C ARG A 104 3.79 3.01 -22.35
N GLU A 105 4.03 3.56 -23.53
CA GLU A 105 5.35 3.50 -24.14
C GLU A 105 6.38 4.17 -23.22
N LEU A 106 7.54 3.53 -23.05
CA LEU A 106 8.64 4.00 -22.21
C LEU A 106 9.40 5.14 -22.91
N THR A 107 8.72 6.25 -23.15
CA THR A 107 9.31 7.49 -23.64
C THR A 107 9.31 8.53 -22.52
N ALA A 108 10.35 9.37 -22.48
CA ALA A 108 10.42 10.44 -21.50
C ALA A 108 9.22 11.38 -21.68
N PRO A 109 8.47 11.70 -20.62
CA PRO A 109 7.37 12.65 -20.70
C PRO A 109 7.90 14.05 -21.01
N ASP A 110 7.11 14.83 -21.76
CA ASP A 110 7.41 16.24 -21.94
C ASP A 110 7.22 17.04 -20.63
N SER A 111 7.76 18.25 -20.61
CA SER A 111 7.72 19.12 -19.42
C SER A 111 6.30 19.50 -19.01
N ALA A 112 5.35 19.58 -19.93
CA ALA A 112 3.97 19.94 -19.61
C ALA A 112 3.27 18.79 -18.89
N ALA A 113 3.37 17.57 -19.43
CA ALA A 113 2.84 16.36 -18.81
C ALA A 113 3.49 16.09 -17.43
N LEU A 114 4.79 16.37 -17.28
CA LEU A 114 5.46 16.26 -15.99
C LEU A 114 4.91 17.24 -14.94
N GLN A 115 4.69 18.51 -15.32
CA GLN A 115 4.12 19.51 -14.42
C GLN A 115 2.68 19.19 -14.04
N GLU A 116 1.87 18.72 -15.00
CA GLU A 116 0.52 18.24 -14.71
C GLU A 116 0.53 17.11 -13.69
N ALA A 117 1.38 16.10 -13.86
CA ALA A 117 1.48 14.98 -12.91
C ALA A 117 1.99 15.43 -11.53
N LEU A 118 2.92 16.38 -11.46
CA LEU A 118 3.41 16.94 -10.19
C LEU A 118 2.30 17.64 -9.39
N ASN A 119 1.36 18.32 -10.07
CA ASN A 119 0.25 18.99 -9.40
C ASN A 119 -0.73 18.00 -8.71
N LEU A 120 -0.70 16.73 -9.09
CA LEU A 120 -1.54 15.66 -8.55
C LEU A 120 -0.88 14.94 -7.35
N VAL A 121 0.38 15.24 -7.05
CA VAL A 121 1.15 14.65 -5.93
C VAL A 121 1.05 15.57 -4.73
N ASP A 122 0.38 15.09 -3.69
CA ASP A 122 0.12 15.85 -2.46
C ASP A 122 -0.28 14.91 -1.32
N PHE A 123 0.70 14.39 -0.58
CA PHE A 123 0.42 13.54 0.59
C PHE A 123 -0.33 14.27 1.71
N THR A 124 -0.31 15.62 1.74
CA THR A 124 -1.03 16.40 2.76
C THR A 124 -2.54 16.39 2.53
N ALA A 125 -2.98 16.01 1.32
CA ALA A 125 -4.38 15.80 0.99
C ALA A 125 -4.96 14.49 1.52
N ILE A 126 -4.15 13.57 2.08
CA ILE A 126 -4.60 12.29 2.62
C ILE A 126 -4.60 12.33 4.15
N GLN A 127 -5.66 11.81 4.75
CA GLN A 127 -5.81 11.64 6.19
C GLN A 127 -6.06 10.16 6.51
N SER A 128 -5.34 9.65 7.50
CA SER A 128 -5.57 8.33 8.09
C SER A 128 -6.26 8.47 9.44
N LEU A 129 -7.38 7.79 9.62
CA LEU A 129 -8.19 7.81 10.83
C LEU A 129 -8.19 6.39 11.43
N ALA A 130 -7.08 6.04 12.07
CA ALA A 130 -6.83 4.70 12.59
C ALA A 130 -7.59 4.37 13.88
N ASP A 131 -8.00 5.40 14.63
CA ASP A 131 -8.74 5.27 15.89
C ASP A 131 -10.27 5.23 15.69
N GLU A 132 -10.75 5.49 14.46
CA GLU A 132 -12.17 5.38 14.11
C GLU A 132 -12.62 3.93 14.03
N THR A 133 -13.91 3.68 14.26
CA THR A 133 -14.51 2.35 14.09
C THR A 133 -15.64 2.41 13.07
N PRO A 134 -15.44 1.94 11.83
CA PRO A 134 -14.23 1.30 11.30
C PRO A 134 -13.09 2.29 11.00
N ALA A 135 -11.85 1.80 11.02
CA ALA A 135 -10.69 2.56 10.56
C ALA A 135 -10.94 3.05 9.13
N SER A 136 -10.59 4.32 8.88
CA SER A 136 -11.00 4.99 7.64
C SER A 136 -9.87 5.84 7.07
N LEU A 137 -9.92 6.06 5.76
CA LEU A 137 -9.11 7.05 5.06
C LEU A 137 -10.01 8.16 4.54
N MET A 138 -9.45 9.35 4.38
CA MET A 138 -10.10 10.44 3.68
C MET A 138 -9.09 11.15 2.80
N ARG A 139 -9.56 11.67 1.66
CA ARG A 139 -8.79 12.59 0.82
C ARG A 139 -9.52 13.91 0.70
N THR A 140 -8.82 15.03 0.68
CA THR A 140 -9.42 16.36 0.52
C THR A 140 -9.57 16.77 -0.94
N ARG A 141 -8.96 16.02 -1.86
CA ARG A 141 -8.97 16.26 -3.31
C ARG A 141 -9.28 14.98 -4.09
N ASP A 142 -10.03 15.13 -5.19
CA ASP A 142 -10.49 14.02 -6.03
C ASP A 142 -9.43 13.45 -6.99
N ASP A 143 -8.28 14.11 -7.10
CA ASP A 143 -7.24 13.81 -8.07
C ASP A 143 -5.99 13.17 -7.45
N VAL A 144 -5.96 13.03 -6.13
CA VAL A 144 -4.87 12.38 -5.39
C VAL A 144 -5.14 10.88 -5.25
N SER A 145 -4.10 10.07 -5.49
CA SER A 145 -4.15 8.61 -5.43
C SER A 145 -2.95 8.06 -4.67
N LEU A 146 -3.14 6.98 -3.91
CA LEU A 146 -2.07 6.33 -3.16
C LEU A 146 -1.32 5.27 -3.99
N ASP A 147 -0.01 5.20 -3.81
CA ASP A 147 0.88 4.11 -4.20
C ASP A 147 1.67 3.62 -2.98
N LEU A 148 1.32 2.43 -2.49
CA LEU A 148 1.96 1.78 -1.35
C LEU A 148 3.03 0.77 -1.75
N SER A 149 3.44 0.72 -3.03
CA SER A 149 4.38 -0.28 -3.56
C SER A 149 5.74 -0.28 -2.85
N SER A 150 6.12 0.84 -2.25
CA SER A 150 7.36 1.07 -1.51
C SER A 150 7.35 0.58 -0.06
N VAL A 151 6.16 0.38 0.54
CA VAL A 151 6.02 0.06 1.98
C VAL A 151 5.20 -1.20 2.24
N ALA A 152 4.22 -1.54 1.39
CA ALA A 152 3.31 -2.67 1.60
C ALA A 152 4.03 -4.03 1.64
N LYS A 153 5.15 -4.17 0.92
CA LYS A 153 5.97 -5.39 0.97
C LYS A 153 6.66 -5.56 2.32
N GLY A 154 7.19 -4.47 2.89
CA GLY A 154 7.81 -4.47 4.21
C GLY A 154 6.79 -4.89 5.27
N TYR A 155 5.61 -4.28 5.24
CA TYR A 155 4.50 -4.68 6.11
C TYR A 155 4.13 -6.16 5.96
N GLY A 156 4.07 -6.68 4.73
CA GLY A 156 3.80 -8.09 4.49
C GLY A 156 4.85 -9.03 5.11
N VAL A 157 6.13 -8.62 5.14
CA VAL A 157 7.19 -9.36 5.83
C VAL A 157 7.01 -9.29 7.34
N ASP A 158 6.73 -8.10 7.88
CA ASP A 158 6.55 -7.89 9.33
C ASP A 158 5.40 -8.74 9.88
N VAL A 159 4.25 -8.77 9.20
CA VAL A 159 3.09 -9.57 9.63
C VAL A 159 3.32 -11.06 9.43
N ALA A 160 4.06 -11.48 8.40
CA ALA A 160 4.39 -12.88 8.19
C ALA A 160 5.40 -13.45 9.20
N ALA A 161 6.12 -12.59 9.92
CA ALA A 161 7.07 -12.97 10.96
C ALA A 161 6.46 -13.11 12.36
N LEU A 162 5.21 -12.67 12.56
CA LEU A 162 4.45 -12.75 13.82
C LEU A 162 3.60 -14.02 13.91
#